data_AF-A0A1Q3SZW7-F1
#
_entry.id   AF-A0A1Q3SZW7-F1
#
_cell.length_a   1.000
_cell.length_b   1.000
_cell.length_c   1.000
_cell.angle_alpha   90.00
_cell.angle_beta   90.00
_cell.angle_gamma   90.00
#
_symmetry.space_group_name_H-M   'P 1'
#
loop_
_entity.id
_entity.type
_entity.pdbx_description
1 polymer ?
#
loop_
_entity_poly.entity_id
_entity_poly.type
_entity_poly.pdbx_seq_one_letter_code
_entity_poly.pdbx_strand_id
1 'polypeptide(L)'
;MPHPPAADARLLTPSQVAEVLAIEVDDVVALVLAGQLRGMRVGESGQWRIDETSVEAYLDDQVEQTRRMALWHQSQTASFPELWGTGAIRNPD
;
A
#
# COMPACT_ATOMS: atom_id res chain seq x y z
N MET A 1 -22.71 -15.06 16.50
CA MET A 1 -21.92 -13.82 16.71
C MET A 1 -22.77 -12.66 16.24
N PRO A 2 -23.10 -11.67 17.08
CA PRO A 2 -23.76 -10.46 16.60
C PRO A 2 -22.79 -9.71 15.68
N HIS A 3 -23.22 -9.41 14.45
CA HIS A 3 -22.55 -8.46 13.58
C HIS A 3 -22.59 -7.10 14.29
N PRO A 4 -21.46 -6.41 14.52
CA PRO A 4 -21.50 -5.06 15.06
C PRO A 4 -22.40 -4.20 14.16
N PRO A 5 -23.18 -3.26 14.73
CA PRO A 5 -24.04 -2.38 13.93
C PRO A 5 -23.17 -1.78 12.83
N ALA A 6 -23.68 -1.74 11.59
CA ALA A 6 -23.01 -1.12 10.45
C ALA A 6 -22.28 0.12 10.95
N ALA A 7 -20.94 0.04 11.01
CA ALA A 7 -20.13 1.02 11.69
C ALA A 7 -20.57 2.39 11.17
N ASP A 8 -20.98 3.30 12.05
CA ASP A 8 -21.22 4.69 11.68
C ASP A 8 -20.02 5.10 10.82
N ALA A 9 -20.23 5.30 9.53
CA ALA A 9 -19.13 5.54 8.60
C ALA A 9 -18.45 6.83 9.04
N ARG A 10 -17.30 6.69 9.70
CA ARG A 10 -16.55 7.83 10.19
C ARG A 10 -15.91 8.48 8.99
N LEU A 11 -16.43 9.64 8.65
CA LEU A 11 -15.98 10.41 7.50
C LEU A 11 -14.95 11.44 7.95
N LEU A 12 -13.73 11.30 7.44
CA LEU A 12 -12.62 12.20 7.66
C LEU A 12 -12.57 13.28 6.58
N THR A 13 -12.08 14.46 6.93
CA THR A 13 -11.69 15.47 5.94
C THR A 13 -10.37 15.07 5.27
N PRO A 14 -10.09 15.54 4.05
CA PRO A 14 -8.78 15.37 3.41
C PRO A 14 -7.62 15.82 4.30
N SER A 15 -7.79 16.91 5.05
CA SER A 15 -6.79 17.39 6.01
C SER A 15 -6.54 16.40 7.15
N GLN A 16 -7.57 15.77 7.70
CA GLN A 16 -7.38 14.76 8.76
C GLN A 16 -6.64 13.54 8.23
N VAL A 17 -6.95 13.10 7.01
CA VAL A 17 -6.26 11.95 6.38
C VAL A 17 -4.80 12.30 6.06
N ALA A 18 -4.54 13.53 5.62
CA ALA A 18 -3.19 14.03 5.35
C ALA A 18 -2.30 13.95 6.59
N GLU A 19 -2.82 14.38 7.75
CA GLU A 19 -2.13 14.27 9.04
C GLU A 19 -1.84 12.81 9.43
N VAL A 20 -2.82 11.92 9.24
CA VAL A 20 -2.67 10.48 9.57
C VAL A 20 -1.62 9.80 8.70
N LEU A 21 -1.60 10.11 7.40
CA LEU A 21 -0.69 9.51 6.43
C LEU A 21 0.64 10.27 6.30
N ALA A 22 0.78 11.42 6.97
CA ALA A 22 1.91 12.34 6.86
C ALA A 22 2.25 12.72 5.41
N ILE A 23 1.23 13.07 4.62
CA ILE A 23 1.33 13.51 3.22
C ILE A 23 0.59 14.83 3.01
N GLU A 24 0.74 15.45 1.84
CA GLU A 24 0.01 16.67 1.51
C GLU A 24 -1.48 16.38 1.24
N VAL A 25 -2.34 17.38 1.47
CA VAL A 25 -3.79 17.25 1.23
C VAL A 25 -4.10 16.96 -0.24
N ASP A 26 -3.31 17.52 -1.17
CA ASP A 26 -3.47 17.29 -2.60
C ASP A 26 -3.18 15.82 -2.96
N ASP A 27 -2.20 15.20 -2.31
CA ASP A 27 -1.88 13.78 -2.48
C ASP A 27 -3.03 12.90 -1.99
N VAL A 28 -3.68 13.27 -0.87
CA VAL A 28 -4.89 12.56 -0.41
C VAL A 28 -6.00 12.62 -1.45
N VAL A 29 -6.22 13.79 -2.09
CA VAL A 29 -7.21 13.92 -3.15
C VAL A 29 -6.82 13.07 -4.37
N ALA A 30 -5.53 13.04 -4.72
CA ALA A 30 -5.02 12.18 -5.78
C ALA A 30 -5.29 10.70 -5.51
N LEU A 31 -5.09 10.22 -4.27
CA LEU A 31 -5.41 8.85 -3.86
C LEU A 31 -6.90 8.53 -4.00
N VAL A 32 -7.78 9.48 -3.69
CA VAL A 32 -9.24 9.33 -3.89
C VAL A 32 -9.58 9.25 -5.38
N LEU A 33 -9.00 10.12 -6.20
CA LEU A 33 -9.20 10.12 -7.65
C LEU A 33 -8.64 8.86 -8.32
N ALA A 34 -7.54 8.31 -7.80
CA ALA A 34 -6.96 7.04 -8.22
C ALA A 34 -7.78 5.82 -7.76
N GLY A 35 -8.81 6.01 -6.93
CA GLY A 35 -9.64 4.94 -6.38
C GLY A 35 -8.95 4.12 -5.28
N GLN A 36 -7.81 4.59 -4.77
CA GLN A 36 -7.07 3.93 -3.68
C GLN A 36 -7.70 4.25 -2.31
N LEU A 37 -8.32 5.42 -2.17
CA LEU A 37 -9.12 5.79 -1.01
C LEU A 37 -10.59 5.97 -1.41
N ARG A 38 -11.51 5.40 -0.63
CA ARG A 38 -12.94 5.63 -0.81
C ARG A 38 -13.32 6.99 -0.25
N GLY A 39 -13.73 7.90 -1.13
CA GLY A 39 -14.22 9.21 -0.76
C GLY A 39 -15.38 9.68 -1.63
N MET A 40 -16.18 10.59 -1.09
CA MET A 40 -17.28 11.24 -1.80
C MET A 40 -17.26 12.75 -1.59
N ARG A 41 -17.78 13.50 -2.56
CA ARG A 41 -18.03 14.94 -2.39
C ARG A 41 -19.40 15.13 -1.73
N VAL A 42 -19.45 15.97 -0.71
CA VAL A 42 -20.65 16.26 0.07
C VAL A 42 -20.97 17.75 0.00
N GLY A 43 -22.25 18.05 -0.26
CA GLY A 43 -22.78 19.41 -0.32
C GLY A 43 -22.48 20.16 -1.63
N GLU A 44 -23.16 21.29 -1.83
CA GLU A 44 -23.01 22.15 -3.02
C GLU A 44 -21.58 22.70 -3.18
N SER A 45 -20.87 22.88 -2.06
CA SER A 45 -19.47 23.33 -2.04
C SER A 45 -18.47 22.24 -2.48
N GLY A 46 -18.91 20.98 -2.61
CA GLY A 46 -18.08 19.89 -3.11
C GLY A 46 -16.95 19.44 -2.18
N GLN A 47 -17.12 19.55 -0.85
CA GLN A 47 -16.09 19.13 0.09
C GLN A 47 -15.94 17.61 0.07
N TRP A 48 -14.70 17.13 -0.03
CA TRP A 48 -14.40 15.71 0.06
C TRP A 48 -14.59 15.17 1.48
N ARG A 49 -15.11 13.94 1.56
CA ARG A 49 -15.23 13.14 2.77
C ARG A 49 -14.70 11.75 2.46
N ILE A 50 -13.79 11.28 3.30
CA ILE A 50 -13.06 10.03 3.09
C ILE A 50 -13.47 9.08 4.19
N ASP A 51 -13.73 7.83 3.81
CA ASP A 51 -14.11 6.80 4.76
C ASP A 51 -12.89 6.35 5.60
N GLU A 52 -13.00 6.44 6.93
CA GLU A 52 -11.93 6.05 7.88
C GLU A 52 -11.49 4.60 7.66
N THR A 53 -12.44 3.67 7.44
CA THR A 53 -12.11 2.25 7.23
C THR A 53 -11.33 2.02 5.94
N SER A 54 -11.53 2.87 4.93
CA SER A 54 -10.74 2.84 3.70
C SER A 54 -9.30 3.31 3.91
N VAL A 55 -9.06 4.24 4.84
CA VAL A 55 -7.70 4.70 5.17
C VAL A 55 -6.95 3.59 5.90
N GLU A 56 -7.59 2.92 6.84
CA GLU A 56 -7.03 1.76 7.54
C GLU A 56 -6.69 0.63 6.57
N ALA A 57 -7.63 0.27 5.68
CA ALA A 57 -7.40 -0.75 4.66
C ALA A 57 -6.27 -0.38 3.68
N TYR A 58 -6.12 0.90 3.34
CA TYR A 58 -5.02 1.37 2.50
C TYR A 58 -3.66 1.17 3.19
N LEU A 59 -3.55 1.51 4.48
CA LEU A 59 -2.32 1.31 5.25
C LEU A 59 -1.93 -0.17 5.31
N ASP A 60 -2.89 -1.06 5.56
CA ASP A 60 -2.65 -2.51 5.58
C ASP A 60 -2.11 -3.02 4.23
N ASP A 61 -2.69 -2.58 3.11
CA ASP A 61 -2.22 -2.95 1.77
C ASP A 61 -0.79 -2.46 1.51
N GLN A 62 -0.46 -1.23 1.91
CA GLN A 62 0.89 -0.66 1.75
C GLN A 62 1.95 -1.40 2.58
N VAL A 63 1.59 -1.80 3.80
CA VAL A 63 2.47 -2.62 4.65
C VAL A 63 2.71 -3.99 4.00
N GLU A 64 1.66 -4.64 3.50
CA GLU A 64 1.78 -5.95 2.85
C GLU A 64 2.54 -5.88 1.53
N GLN A 65 2.34 -4.82 0.73
CA GLN A 65 3.14 -4.57 -0.47
C GLN A 65 4.63 -4.44 -0.13
N THR A 66 4.96 -3.64 0.88
CA THR A 66 6.34 -3.45 1.35
C THR A 66 6.94 -4.77 1.82
N ARG A 67 6.18 -5.56 2.57
CA ARG A 67 6.57 -6.90 3.04
C ARG A 67 6.89 -7.84 1.87
N ARG A 68 6.01 -7.90 0.86
CA ARG A 68 6.20 -8.74 -0.34
C ARG A 68 7.47 -8.35 -1.11
N MET A 69 7.72 -7.04 -1.26
CA MET A 69 8.92 -6.54 -1.93
C MET A 69 10.20 -6.92 -1.17
N ALA A 70 10.20 -6.80 0.16
CA ALA A 70 11.34 -7.19 0.99
C ALA A 70 11.67 -8.69 0.90
N LEU A 71 10.63 -9.54 0.87
CA LEU A 71 10.80 -10.99 0.72
C LEU A 71 11.38 -11.37 -0.65
N TRP A 72 10.91 -10.72 -1.72
CA TRP A 72 11.45 -10.95 -3.07
C TRP A 72 12.93 -10.58 -3.16
N HIS A 73 13.32 -9.46 -2.54
CA HIS A 73 14.71 -9.01 -2.51
C HIS A 73 15.63 -10.01 -1.78
N GLN A 74 15.19 -10.60 -0.67
CA GLN A 74 15.99 -11.61 0.05
C GLN A 74 16.19 -12.88 -0.76
N SER A 75 15.19 -13.33 -1.52
CA SER A 75 15.30 -14.51 -2.37
C SER A 75 16.31 -14.34 -3.52
N GLN A 76 16.44 -13.12 -4.05
CA GLN A 76 17.42 -12.78 -5.09
C GLN A 76 18.84 -12.74 -4.52
N THR A 77 19.02 -12.25 -3.30
CA THR A 77 20.34 -12.15 -2.65
C THR A 77 20.84 -13.49 -2.09
N ALA A 78 19.95 -14.37 -1.64
CA ALA A 78 20.32 -15.69 -1.11
C ALA A 78 20.56 -16.75 -2.21
N SER A 79 20.07 -16.49 -3.43
CA SER A 79 20.44 -17.29 -4.59
C SER A 79 21.81 -16.79 -5.09
N PHE A 80 22.69 -17.71 -5.48
CA PHE A 80 23.98 -17.49 -6.17
C PHE A 80 25.26 -17.37 -5.32
N PRO A 81 25.83 -18.55 -4.98
CA PRO A 81 27.29 -18.74 -5.14
C PRO A 81 27.72 -19.79 -6.20
N GLU A 82 26.95 -20.83 -6.53
CA GLU A 82 27.51 -21.98 -7.29
C GLU A 82 27.27 -22.01 -8.81
N LEU A 83 26.55 -21.06 -9.42
CA LEU A 83 26.23 -21.12 -10.87
C LEU A 83 27.37 -20.68 -11.81
N TRP A 84 28.53 -20.31 -11.27
CA TRP A 84 29.78 -20.06 -12.03
C TRP A 84 30.85 -21.13 -11.73
N GLY A 85 30.44 -22.39 -11.71
CA GLY A 85 31.36 -23.53 -11.76
C GLY A 85 32.20 -23.49 -13.03
N THR A 86 33.37 -22.89 -12.90
CA THR A 86 34.43 -22.73 -13.91
C THR A 86 34.60 -24.03 -14.71
N GLY A 87 34.33 -23.97 -16.01
CA GLY A 87 34.65 -25.04 -16.94
C GLY A 87 36.15 -25.27 -17.00
N ALA A 88 36.63 -26.30 -16.31
CA ALA A 88 37.96 -26.86 -16.52
C ALA A 88 37.82 -28.15 -17.32
N ILE A 89 37.57 -28.02 -18.62
CA ILE A 89 37.74 -29.12 -19.57
C ILE A 89 39.25 -29.33 -19.71
N ARG A 90 39.82 -30.30 -18.98
CA ARG A 90 41.21 -30.75 -19.21
C ARG A 90 41.16 -31.94 -20.16
N ASN A 91 41.67 -31.73 -21.38
CA ASN A 91 41.87 -32.79 -22.37
C ASN A 91 43.08 -33.65 -21.98
N PRO A 92 43.05 -34.98 -22.17
CA PRO A 92 44.20 -35.85 -21.91
C PRO A 92 45.17 -35.85 -23.11
N ASP A 93 46.47 -35.91 -22.82
CA ASP A 93 47.53 -36.39 -23.73
C ASP A 93 48.33 -37.46 -22.98
#